data_AF-A0A9J7J032-F1
#
_entry.id   AF-A0A9J7J032-F1
#
_cell.length_a   1.000
_cell.length_b   1.000
_cell.length_c   1.000
_cell.angle_alpha   90.00
_cell.angle_beta   90.00
_cell.angle_gamma   90.00
#
_symmetry.space_group_name_H-M   'P 1'
#
loop_
_entity.id
_entity.type
_entity.pdbx_description
1 polymer ?
#
loop_
_entity_poly.entity_id
_entity_poly.type
_entity_poly.pdbx_seq_one_letter_code
_entity_poly.pdbx_strand_id
1 'polypeptide(L)'
;MERQPALPSTSVPGLGFKNAATAVRTLRALHGRDPSYQKMVLSYFKNLARRVLRFTRKERKISNIKAAVTIFDKFLGDFNSRRVIKQNNPYLHLGTLRKVEELAGDNITEQQKAFIAAYSSVRGEYRRLRNVRAPGEDTTWDIVRNRELKTLKRKLAHEELFDDDGKPTEEHLEMLLWAYSPDRRGLWWYFYTPREEKEREMDRWRNSDEGDRKRRRSKRIKKNKKLSNMKEAIANVERSLLELKAQSLSKQDPHLSLDTVRKAEELAGDNITELQRSFIAAYSGVSGEYKRLRSVRAQAGDSTWDVVRNRELQTLKEKHAGAKLFSDDGRPTAEHIEMLLWAYSPKSNKRVAKRLQSLFETIQEREKERENKNGKCDKNGQSNTNDKRHKIDKNAKSRRKRQNSNNNDESGRLLRRSKRVRK
;
A
#
# COMPACT_ATOMS: atom_id res chain seq x y z
N MET A 1 -45.81 25.72 -33.37
CA MET A 1 -44.42 25.23 -33.40
C MET A 1 -44.10 24.60 -32.06
N GLU A 2 -43.84 23.30 -31.98
CA GLU A 2 -43.33 22.69 -30.75
C GLU A 2 -41.87 23.11 -30.53
N ARG A 3 -41.53 23.51 -29.30
CA ARG A 3 -40.13 23.77 -28.94
C ARG A 3 -39.42 22.44 -28.76
N GLN A 4 -38.43 22.14 -29.62
CA GLN A 4 -37.62 20.94 -29.44
C GLN A 4 -37.00 20.91 -28.02
N PRO A 5 -37.04 19.75 -27.32
CA PRO A 5 -36.60 19.67 -25.93
C PRO A 5 -35.12 20.04 -25.80
N ALA A 6 -34.80 20.85 -24.79
CA ALA A 6 -33.46 21.34 -24.56
C ALA A 6 -32.49 20.19 -24.23
N LEU A 7 -31.45 20.02 -25.05
CA LEU A 7 -30.48 18.93 -24.89
C LEU A 7 -29.75 19.03 -23.53
N PRO A 8 -29.62 17.91 -22.77
CA PRO A 8 -29.03 17.94 -21.43
C PRO A 8 -27.56 18.39 -21.43
N SER A 9 -27.08 18.88 -20.28
CA SER A 9 -25.71 19.40 -20.12
C SER A 9 -24.63 18.36 -20.47
N THR A 10 -23.46 18.85 -20.88
CA THR A 10 -22.25 18.02 -21.11
C THR A 10 -21.36 17.87 -19.85
N SER A 11 -21.69 18.60 -18.78
CA SER A 11 -21.01 18.58 -17.47
C SER A 11 -21.90 17.97 -16.39
N VAL A 12 -21.32 17.14 -15.52
CA VAL A 12 -22.02 16.52 -14.39
C VAL A 12 -22.20 17.57 -13.26
N PRO A 13 -23.41 17.72 -12.68
CA PRO A 13 -23.67 18.67 -11.59
C PRO A 13 -23.07 18.21 -10.25
N GLY A 14 -22.95 19.14 -9.30
CA GLY A 14 -22.61 18.84 -7.90
C GLY A 14 -21.14 18.48 -7.62
N LEU A 15 -20.25 18.56 -8.60
CA LEU A 15 -18.81 18.31 -8.44
C LEU A 15 -18.07 19.53 -7.86
N GLY A 16 -17.01 19.31 -7.08
CA GLY A 16 -16.18 20.39 -6.53
C GLY A 16 -15.11 19.99 -5.52
N PHE A 17 -14.40 21.00 -4.98
CA PHE A 17 -13.17 20.82 -4.19
C PHE A 17 -13.11 21.70 -2.92
N LYS A 18 -14.26 22.21 -2.44
CA LYS A 18 -14.37 23.15 -1.30
C LYS A 18 -13.68 22.64 -0.02
N ASN A 19 -13.73 21.33 0.22
CA ASN A 19 -13.07 20.63 1.32
C ASN A 19 -12.88 19.14 0.97
N ALA A 20 -12.20 18.40 1.84
CA ALA A 20 -11.96 16.96 1.69
C ALA A 20 -13.24 16.13 1.42
N ALA A 21 -14.33 16.40 2.13
CA ALA A 21 -15.60 15.69 1.94
C ALA A 21 -16.22 15.94 0.54
N THR A 22 -16.08 17.16 0.00
CA THR A 22 -16.53 17.52 -1.35
C THR A 22 -15.64 16.85 -2.42
N ALA A 23 -14.33 16.73 -2.16
CA ALA A 23 -13.42 15.97 -3.01
C ALA A 23 -13.78 14.47 -3.06
N VAL A 24 -14.08 13.85 -1.90
CA VAL A 24 -14.54 12.45 -1.85
C VAL A 24 -15.90 12.27 -2.56
N ARG A 25 -16.85 13.18 -2.37
CA ARG A 25 -18.12 13.18 -3.14
C ARG A 25 -17.89 13.28 -4.65
N THR A 26 -16.94 14.11 -5.08
CA THR A 26 -16.57 14.28 -6.49
C THR A 26 -15.94 13.01 -7.05
N LEU A 27 -15.05 12.33 -6.31
CA LEU A 27 -14.51 11.03 -6.73
C LEU A 27 -15.59 9.94 -6.83
N ARG A 28 -16.58 9.92 -5.91
CA ARG A 28 -17.73 9.01 -6.00
C ARG A 28 -18.58 9.31 -7.25
N ALA A 29 -18.91 10.57 -7.50
CA ALA A 29 -19.72 10.98 -8.67
C ALA A 29 -19.00 10.82 -10.03
N LEU A 30 -17.67 10.66 -10.03
CA LEU A 30 -16.84 10.34 -11.20
C LEU A 30 -16.59 8.83 -11.37
N HIS A 31 -16.93 8.00 -10.39
CA HIS A 31 -16.74 6.56 -10.46
C HIS A 31 -17.55 5.94 -11.61
N GLY A 32 -16.99 4.94 -12.31
CA GLY A 32 -17.61 4.29 -13.47
C GLY A 32 -17.63 5.10 -14.79
N ARG A 33 -17.46 6.43 -14.74
CA ARG A 33 -17.44 7.29 -15.94
C ARG A 33 -16.16 7.15 -16.77
N ASP A 34 -16.17 7.65 -18.01
CA ASP A 34 -15.03 7.59 -18.93
C ASP A 34 -13.69 8.02 -18.27
N PRO A 35 -12.61 7.21 -18.32
CA PRO A 35 -11.31 7.55 -17.75
C PRO A 35 -10.75 8.91 -18.20
N SER A 36 -10.96 9.27 -19.48
CA SER A 36 -10.57 10.59 -20.00
C SER A 36 -11.32 11.74 -19.32
N TYR A 37 -12.63 11.58 -19.05
CA TYR A 37 -13.45 12.55 -18.34
C TYR A 37 -13.01 12.70 -16.88
N GLN A 38 -12.81 11.57 -16.16
CA GLN A 38 -12.31 11.59 -14.78
C GLN A 38 -11.00 12.39 -14.67
N LYS A 39 -10.01 12.08 -15.52
CA LYS A 39 -8.71 12.77 -15.51
C LYS A 39 -8.84 14.25 -15.85
N MET A 40 -9.67 14.61 -16.83
CA MET A 40 -9.88 16.00 -17.24
C MET A 40 -10.51 16.84 -16.12
N VAL A 41 -11.60 16.36 -15.50
CA VAL A 41 -12.32 17.07 -14.43
C VAL A 41 -11.42 17.30 -13.20
N LEU A 42 -10.69 16.26 -12.76
CA LEU A 42 -9.81 16.37 -11.60
C LEU A 42 -8.59 17.27 -11.88
N SER A 43 -8.06 17.25 -13.10
CA SER A 43 -6.97 18.15 -13.52
C SER A 43 -7.45 19.61 -13.60
N TYR A 44 -8.67 19.84 -14.08
CA TYR A 44 -9.33 21.15 -14.05
C TYR A 44 -9.48 21.66 -12.61
N PHE A 45 -10.06 20.87 -11.71
CA PHE A 45 -10.23 21.29 -10.31
C PHE A 45 -8.90 21.49 -9.58
N LYS A 46 -7.86 20.69 -9.85
CA LYS A 46 -6.50 20.93 -9.32
C LYS A 46 -5.96 22.30 -9.73
N ASN A 47 -6.11 22.68 -11.00
CA ASN A 47 -5.65 23.97 -11.51
C ASN A 47 -6.52 25.14 -11.01
N LEU A 48 -7.84 24.95 -10.88
CA LEU A 48 -8.74 25.93 -10.29
C LEU A 48 -8.46 26.13 -8.79
N ALA A 49 -8.19 25.06 -8.04
CA ALA A 49 -7.77 25.12 -6.63
C ALA A 49 -6.47 25.92 -6.45
N ARG A 50 -5.46 25.68 -7.31
CA ARG A 50 -4.22 26.48 -7.36
C ARG A 50 -4.50 27.97 -7.59
N ARG A 51 -5.45 28.32 -8.48
CA ARG A 51 -5.86 29.71 -8.72
C ARG A 51 -6.56 30.31 -7.49
N VAL A 52 -7.52 29.59 -6.89
CA VAL A 52 -8.26 30.05 -5.69
C VAL A 52 -7.33 30.23 -4.48
N LEU A 53 -6.32 29.37 -4.31
CA LEU A 53 -5.35 29.49 -3.21
C LEU A 53 -4.52 30.79 -3.27
N ARG A 54 -4.24 31.34 -4.47
CA ARG A 54 -3.51 32.63 -4.61
C ARG A 54 -4.27 33.82 -4.01
N PHE A 55 -5.61 33.79 -4.04
CA PHE A 55 -6.48 34.87 -3.58
C PHE A 55 -7.11 34.61 -2.20
N THR A 56 -7.00 33.40 -1.67
CA THR A 56 -7.60 33.03 -0.37
C THR A 56 -6.68 33.44 0.78
N ARG A 57 -7.15 34.32 1.67
CA ARG A 57 -6.41 34.73 2.89
C ARG A 57 -6.84 34.02 4.18
N LYS A 58 -8.02 33.38 4.22
CA LYS A 58 -8.55 32.73 5.44
C LYS A 58 -7.98 31.31 5.58
N GLU A 59 -7.08 31.07 6.55
CA GLU A 59 -6.33 29.80 6.66
C GLU A 59 -7.22 28.55 6.75
N ARG A 60 -8.36 28.62 7.45
CA ARG A 60 -9.33 27.50 7.47
C ARG A 60 -9.84 27.13 6.07
N LYS A 61 -9.93 28.07 5.11
CA LYS A 61 -10.23 27.77 3.70
C LYS A 61 -9.01 27.21 2.97
N ILE A 62 -7.81 27.76 3.22
CA ILE A 62 -6.54 27.31 2.63
C ILE A 62 -6.30 25.82 2.97
N SER A 63 -6.37 25.45 4.24
CA SER A 63 -6.23 24.07 4.72
C SER A 63 -7.27 23.11 4.09
N ASN A 64 -8.55 23.49 4.06
CA ASN A 64 -9.61 22.70 3.42
C ASN A 64 -9.36 22.44 1.92
N ILE A 65 -8.88 23.45 1.18
CA ILE A 65 -8.56 23.32 -0.25
C ILE A 65 -7.28 22.49 -0.46
N LYS A 66 -6.24 22.68 0.37
CA LYS A 66 -5.03 21.83 0.35
C LYS A 66 -5.41 20.36 0.53
N ALA A 67 -6.23 20.02 1.53
CA ALA A 67 -6.68 18.65 1.79
C ALA A 67 -7.50 18.06 0.62
N ALA A 68 -8.35 18.85 -0.03
CA ALA A 68 -9.07 18.45 -1.24
C ALA A 68 -8.12 18.14 -2.42
N VAL A 69 -7.09 18.97 -2.62
CA VAL A 69 -6.07 18.76 -3.65
C VAL A 69 -5.24 17.50 -3.38
N THR A 70 -4.85 17.23 -2.13
CA THR A 70 -4.12 15.99 -1.77
C THR A 70 -4.89 14.73 -2.13
N ILE A 71 -6.22 14.72 -1.95
CA ILE A 71 -7.10 13.60 -2.33
C ILE A 71 -7.10 13.39 -3.85
N PHE A 72 -7.19 14.47 -4.63
CA PHE A 72 -7.13 14.40 -6.09
C PHE A 72 -5.73 14.00 -6.60
N ASP A 73 -4.66 14.44 -5.93
CA ASP A 73 -3.29 14.10 -6.32
C ASP A 73 -2.94 12.64 -6.04
N LYS A 74 -3.42 12.08 -4.92
CA LYS A 74 -3.35 10.63 -4.69
C LYS A 74 -4.10 9.88 -5.80
N PHE A 75 -5.35 10.25 -6.06
CA PHE A 75 -6.16 9.60 -7.10
C PHE A 75 -5.52 9.69 -8.49
N LEU A 76 -5.00 10.86 -8.88
CA LEU A 76 -4.33 11.05 -10.18
C LEU A 76 -2.99 10.29 -10.25
N GLY A 77 -2.27 10.15 -9.15
CA GLY A 77 -1.12 9.24 -9.04
C GLY A 77 -1.52 7.80 -9.33
N ASP A 78 -2.50 7.28 -8.58
CA ASP A 78 -3.04 5.92 -8.72
C ASP A 78 -3.68 5.66 -10.09
N PHE A 79 -4.22 6.70 -10.74
CA PHE A 79 -4.83 6.62 -12.08
C PHE A 79 -3.76 6.53 -13.18
N ASN A 80 -2.68 7.31 -13.07
CA ASN A 80 -1.59 7.30 -14.05
C ASN A 80 -0.73 6.04 -13.90
N SER A 81 -0.43 5.59 -12.67
CA SER A 81 0.40 4.39 -12.41
C SER A 81 -0.24 3.11 -12.95
N ARG A 82 -1.55 2.91 -12.70
CA ARG A 82 -2.36 1.81 -13.27
C ARG A 82 -2.69 1.99 -14.76
N ARG A 83 -2.18 3.04 -15.41
CA ARG A 83 -2.42 3.42 -16.82
C ARG A 83 -3.90 3.41 -17.22
N VAL A 84 -4.81 3.79 -16.31
CA VAL A 84 -6.28 3.65 -16.45
C VAL A 84 -6.82 4.34 -17.71
N ILE A 85 -6.14 5.37 -18.21
CA ILE A 85 -6.45 6.03 -19.49
C ILE A 85 -6.49 5.07 -20.70
N LYS A 86 -5.75 3.95 -20.69
CA LYS A 86 -5.80 2.90 -21.73
C LYS A 86 -7.12 2.11 -21.74
N GLN A 87 -7.92 2.19 -20.67
CA GLN A 87 -9.21 1.52 -20.54
C GLN A 87 -10.38 2.38 -21.08
N ASN A 88 -10.08 3.56 -21.64
CA ASN A 88 -11.10 4.47 -22.16
C ASN A 88 -11.79 3.88 -23.40
N ASN A 89 -13.13 3.73 -23.35
CA ASN A 89 -13.94 3.18 -24.42
C ASN A 89 -14.50 4.32 -25.31
N PRO A 90 -13.83 4.74 -26.41
CA PRO A 90 -14.38 5.74 -27.33
C PRO A 90 -15.77 5.32 -27.84
N TYR A 91 -16.61 6.30 -28.16
CA TYR A 91 -17.93 6.08 -28.72
C TYR A 91 -17.86 6.00 -30.24
N LEU A 92 -18.70 5.15 -30.84
CA LEU A 92 -18.97 5.14 -32.28
C LEU A 92 -19.93 6.28 -32.66
N HIS A 93 -19.93 6.68 -33.93
CA HIS A 93 -20.86 7.70 -34.43
C HIS A 93 -22.27 7.12 -34.51
N LEU A 94 -23.30 7.94 -34.28
CA LEU A 94 -24.69 7.49 -34.28
C LEU A 94 -25.11 6.83 -35.61
N GLY A 95 -24.63 7.35 -36.74
CA GLY A 95 -24.86 6.72 -38.06
C GLY A 95 -24.16 5.38 -38.25
N THR A 96 -23.10 5.07 -37.49
CA THR A 96 -22.52 3.72 -37.44
C THR A 96 -23.37 2.81 -36.56
N LEU A 97 -23.91 3.33 -35.44
CA LEU A 97 -24.73 2.55 -34.52
C LEU A 97 -26.07 2.12 -35.16
N ARG A 98 -26.70 2.99 -35.98
CA ARG A 98 -27.90 2.62 -36.74
C ARG A 98 -27.67 1.46 -37.72
N LYS A 99 -26.56 1.48 -38.47
CA LYS A 99 -26.17 0.34 -39.32
C LYS A 99 -25.89 -0.95 -38.53
N VAL A 100 -25.55 -0.86 -37.24
CA VAL A 100 -25.39 -2.03 -36.36
C VAL A 100 -26.75 -2.52 -35.84
N GLU A 101 -27.64 -1.60 -35.48
CA GLU A 101 -29.03 -1.86 -35.10
C GLU A 101 -29.80 -2.55 -36.25
N GLU A 102 -29.66 -2.03 -37.48
CA GLU A 102 -30.17 -2.63 -38.72
C GLU A 102 -29.64 -4.06 -38.98
N LEU A 103 -28.40 -4.37 -38.58
CA LEU A 103 -27.78 -5.69 -38.78
C LEU A 103 -28.05 -6.69 -37.65
N ALA A 104 -28.26 -6.21 -36.43
CA ALA A 104 -28.60 -7.06 -35.29
C ALA A 104 -30.08 -7.46 -35.28
N GLY A 105 -30.97 -6.64 -35.87
CA GLY A 105 -32.40 -6.95 -36.01
C GLY A 105 -33.05 -7.22 -34.66
N ASP A 106 -33.64 -8.41 -34.50
CA ASP A 106 -34.29 -8.82 -33.25
C ASP A 106 -33.30 -9.25 -32.15
N ASN A 107 -32.03 -9.50 -32.46
CA ASN A 107 -30.98 -9.91 -31.51
C ASN A 107 -30.45 -8.73 -30.65
N ILE A 108 -31.32 -7.79 -30.29
CA ILE A 108 -30.99 -6.61 -29.48
C ILE A 108 -31.79 -6.67 -28.18
N THR A 109 -31.10 -6.67 -27.04
CA THR A 109 -31.77 -6.62 -25.72
C THR A 109 -32.48 -5.28 -25.50
N GLU A 110 -33.56 -5.29 -24.70
CA GLU A 110 -34.28 -4.06 -24.34
C GLU A 110 -33.39 -2.99 -23.69
N GLN A 111 -32.33 -3.40 -22.96
CA GLN A 111 -31.36 -2.46 -22.40
C GLN A 111 -30.47 -1.82 -23.48
N GLN A 112 -30.09 -2.55 -24.53
CA GLN A 112 -29.41 -1.98 -25.70
C GLN A 112 -30.34 -1.08 -26.51
N LYS A 113 -31.59 -1.47 -26.76
CA LYS A 113 -32.60 -0.60 -27.42
C LYS A 113 -32.78 0.72 -26.66
N ALA A 114 -32.93 0.65 -25.33
CA ALA A 114 -33.03 1.83 -24.47
C ALA A 114 -31.75 2.69 -24.48
N PHE A 115 -30.56 2.09 -24.56
CA PHE A 115 -29.30 2.82 -24.74
C PHE A 115 -29.22 3.52 -26.10
N ILE A 116 -29.60 2.85 -27.20
CA ILE A 116 -29.56 3.40 -28.56
C ILE A 116 -30.57 4.55 -28.69
N ALA A 117 -31.77 4.41 -28.12
CA ALA A 117 -32.75 5.48 -28.01
C ALA A 117 -32.22 6.68 -27.20
N ALA A 118 -31.58 6.43 -26.04
CA ALA A 118 -30.96 7.48 -25.24
C ALA A 118 -29.82 8.21 -25.97
N TYR A 119 -28.98 7.48 -26.72
CA TYR A 119 -27.91 8.06 -27.53
C TYR A 119 -28.43 8.82 -28.76
N SER A 120 -29.52 8.35 -29.35
CA SER A 120 -30.25 9.05 -30.42
C SER A 120 -30.86 10.36 -29.93
N SER A 121 -31.48 10.38 -28.74
CA SER A 121 -32.09 11.59 -28.17
C SER A 121 -31.05 12.72 -27.95
N VAL A 122 -29.81 12.38 -27.62
CA VAL A 122 -28.68 13.32 -27.52
C VAL A 122 -27.90 13.49 -28.84
N ARG A 123 -28.46 13.05 -29.98
CA ARG A 123 -27.88 13.20 -31.33
C ARG A 123 -26.46 12.61 -31.48
N GLY A 124 -26.12 11.59 -30.70
CA GLY A 124 -24.77 11.02 -30.64
C GLY A 124 -23.76 11.84 -29.82
N GLU A 125 -24.17 12.92 -29.15
CA GLU A 125 -23.29 13.65 -28.23
C GLU A 125 -23.07 12.88 -26.92
N TYR A 126 -22.20 11.87 -26.92
CA TYR A 126 -21.91 11.00 -25.76
C TYR A 126 -21.61 11.77 -24.46
N ARG A 127 -21.10 13.01 -24.56
CA ARG A 127 -20.82 13.89 -23.41
C ARG A 127 -22.08 14.24 -22.62
N ARG A 128 -23.26 14.19 -23.23
CA ARG A 128 -24.57 14.48 -22.61
C ARG A 128 -25.19 13.27 -21.90
N LEU A 129 -24.84 12.03 -22.32
CA LEU A 129 -25.26 10.79 -21.63
C LEU A 129 -24.90 10.79 -20.14
N ARG A 130 -23.89 11.58 -19.75
CA ARG A 130 -23.47 11.83 -18.36
C ARG A 130 -24.57 12.35 -17.44
N ASN A 131 -25.64 12.91 -18.02
CA ASN A 131 -26.80 13.47 -17.33
C ASN A 131 -28.13 12.82 -17.77
N VAL A 132 -28.09 11.81 -18.65
CA VAL A 132 -29.27 11.00 -19.00
C VAL A 132 -29.28 9.77 -18.10
N ARG A 133 -30.27 9.65 -17.23
CA ARG A 133 -30.48 8.47 -16.37
C ARG A 133 -30.83 7.25 -17.22
N ALA A 134 -30.40 6.07 -16.78
CA ALA A 134 -30.91 4.82 -17.30
C ALA A 134 -32.25 4.45 -16.60
N PRO A 135 -33.27 3.94 -17.32
CA PRO A 135 -34.48 3.43 -16.68
C PRO A 135 -34.16 2.34 -15.65
N GLY A 136 -34.82 2.38 -14.49
CA GLY A 136 -34.60 1.43 -13.40
C GLY A 136 -33.29 1.62 -12.60
N GLU A 137 -32.42 2.57 -12.95
CA GLU A 137 -31.18 2.84 -12.22
C GLU A 137 -31.04 4.28 -11.71
N ASP A 138 -30.37 4.44 -10.56
CA ASP A 138 -29.88 5.73 -10.07
C ASP A 138 -28.61 6.23 -10.80
N THR A 139 -28.21 5.56 -11.88
CA THR A 139 -26.99 5.85 -12.65
C THR A 139 -27.31 6.44 -14.03
N THR A 140 -26.28 6.95 -14.71
CA THR A 140 -26.40 7.56 -16.05
C THR A 140 -25.80 6.67 -17.12
N TRP A 141 -26.27 6.79 -18.36
CA TRP A 141 -25.93 5.83 -19.44
C TRP A 141 -24.43 5.70 -19.75
N ASP A 142 -23.61 6.73 -19.47
CA ASP A 142 -22.15 6.64 -19.57
C ASP A 142 -21.51 5.71 -18.53
N ILE A 143 -22.18 5.48 -17.39
CA ILE A 143 -21.77 4.54 -16.35
C ILE A 143 -22.26 3.13 -16.70
N VAL A 144 -23.53 2.98 -17.06
CA VAL A 144 -24.12 1.68 -17.48
C VAL A 144 -23.34 1.07 -18.64
N ARG A 145 -23.14 1.83 -19.73
CA ARG A 145 -22.33 1.39 -20.88
C ARG A 145 -20.93 0.94 -20.47
N ASN A 146 -20.24 1.70 -19.61
CA ASN A 146 -18.89 1.34 -19.17
C ASN A 146 -18.86 0.16 -18.18
N ARG A 147 -19.99 -0.16 -17.51
CA ARG A 147 -20.18 -1.40 -16.74
C ARG A 147 -20.30 -2.60 -17.68
N GLU A 148 -21.21 -2.55 -18.64
CA GLU A 148 -21.42 -3.71 -19.54
C GLU A 148 -20.23 -3.95 -20.48
N LEU A 149 -19.64 -2.89 -21.05
CA LEU A 149 -18.40 -3.03 -21.83
C LEU A 149 -17.23 -3.62 -21.03
N LYS A 150 -17.20 -3.47 -19.69
CA LYS A 150 -16.19 -4.12 -18.84
C LYS A 150 -16.44 -5.63 -18.70
N THR A 151 -17.69 -6.07 -18.77
CA THR A 151 -18.07 -7.49 -18.81
C THR A 151 -17.76 -8.09 -20.18
N LEU A 152 -18.22 -7.45 -21.27
CA LEU A 152 -17.98 -7.92 -22.64
C LEU A 152 -16.49 -8.03 -22.95
N LYS A 153 -15.70 -6.99 -22.67
CA LYS A 153 -14.24 -6.99 -22.89
C LYS A 153 -13.45 -8.00 -22.02
N ARG A 154 -14.11 -8.74 -21.12
CA ARG A 154 -13.53 -9.88 -20.39
C ARG A 154 -13.91 -11.23 -21.02
N LYS A 155 -15.11 -11.37 -21.60
CA LYS A 155 -15.45 -12.51 -22.46
C LYS A 155 -14.55 -12.48 -23.70
N LEU A 156 -14.73 -11.41 -24.49
CA LEU A 156 -14.26 -11.23 -25.87
C LEU A 156 -12.79 -10.78 -25.95
N ALA A 157 -11.95 -11.28 -25.03
CA ALA A 157 -10.54 -10.91 -24.92
C ALA A 157 -9.62 -11.72 -25.84
N HIS A 158 -10.15 -12.79 -26.44
CA HIS A 158 -9.40 -13.80 -27.21
C HIS A 158 -10.07 -14.24 -28.53
N GLU A 159 -11.35 -13.90 -28.73
CA GLU A 159 -12.10 -14.23 -29.95
C GLU A 159 -11.75 -13.30 -31.13
N GLU A 160 -12.05 -13.74 -32.35
CA GLU A 160 -11.89 -12.92 -33.56
C GLU A 160 -13.16 -12.10 -33.79
N LEU A 161 -13.01 -10.79 -34.05
CA LEU A 161 -14.12 -9.83 -34.08
C LEU A 161 -14.88 -9.78 -35.41
N PHE A 162 -14.30 -10.37 -36.45
CA PHE A 162 -14.87 -10.45 -37.77
C PHE A 162 -14.72 -11.87 -38.30
N ASP A 163 -15.71 -12.34 -39.07
CA ASP A 163 -15.67 -13.63 -39.76
C ASP A 163 -14.69 -13.61 -40.96
N ASP A 164 -14.54 -14.76 -41.64
CA ASP A 164 -13.70 -14.88 -42.84
C ASP A 164 -14.27 -14.07 -44.05
N ASP A 165 -15.53 -13.60 -44.00
CA ASP A 165 -16.15 -12.67 -44.97
C ASP A 165 -15.94 -11.17 -44.57
N GLY A 166 -15.36 -10.90 -43.40
CA GLY A 166 -15.15 -9.54 -42.87
C GLY A 166 -16.38 -8.87 -42.25
N LYS A 167 -17.46 -9.62 -41.97
CA LYS A 167 -18.63 -9.14 -41.20
C LYS A 167 -18.30 -9.18 -39.69
N PRO A 168 -18.83 -8.26 -38.86
CA PRO A 168 -18.74 -8.39 -37.41
C PRO A 168 -19.37 -9.71 -36.92
N THR A 169 -18.73 -10.40 -35.98
CA THR A 169 -19.35 -11.57 -35.33
C THR A 169 -20.47 -11.15 -34.37
N GLU A 170 -21.31 -12.09 -33.92
CA GLU A 170 -22.41 -11.81 -32.98
C GLU A 170 -21.92 -11.15 -31.67
N GLU A 171 -20.77 -11.58 -31.16
CA GLU A 171 -20.18 -11.01 -29.96
C GLU A 171 -19.53 -9.65 -30.23
N HIS A 172 -19.03 -9.41 -31.45
CA HIS A 172 -18.66 -8.05 -31.84
C HIS A 172 -19.89 -7.15 -31.92
N LEU A 173 -21.02 -7.64 -32.46
CA LEU A 173 -22.30 -6.94 -32.47
C LEU A 173 -22.77 -6.58 -31.05
N GLU A 174 -22.62 -7.44 -30.04
CA GLU A 174 -22.89 -7.09 -28.62
C GLU A 174 -22.15 -5.80 -28.20
N MET A 175 -20.85 -5.69 -28.51
CA MET A 175 -20.04 -4.48 -28.20
C MET A 175 -20.42 -3.28 -29.07
N LEU A 176 -20.74 -3.51 -30.35
CA LEU A 176 -21.09 -2.47 -31.30
C LEU A 176 -22.42 -1.80 -30.94
N LEU A 177 -23.41 -2.55 -30.44
CA LEU A 177 -24.69 -2.05 -29.90
C LEU A 177 -24.48 -1.15 -28.67
N TRP A 178 -23.45 -1.41 -27.87
CA TRP A 178 -22.97 -0.48 -26.83
C TRP A 178 -22.11 0.68 -27.39
N ALA A 179 -22.24 0.99 -28.68
CA ALA A 179 -21.50 2.02 -29.40
C ALA A 179 -19.97 1.93 -29.19
N TYR A 180 -19.39 0.74 -29.19
CA TYR A 180 -17.96 0.52 -29.00
C TYR A 180 -17.39 -0.48 -30.01
N SER A 181 -16.17 -0.22 -30.50
CA SER A 181 -15.34 -1.25 -31.11
C SER A 181 -13.89 -1.10 -30.65
N PRO A 182 -13.20 -2.20 -30.30
CA PRO A 182 -11.75 -2.20 -30.15
C PRO A 182 -11.03 -2.05 -31.50
N ASP A 183 -11.60 -2.56 -32.61
CA ASP A 183 -11.14 -2.28 -33.97
C ASP A 183 -12.12 -1.37 -34.72
N ARG A 184 -11.80 -0.07 -34.76
CA ARG A 184 -12.55 0.92 -35.56
C ARG A 184 -12.16 0.93 -37.04
N ARG A 185 -11.04 0.30 -37.43
CA ARG A 185 -10.59 0.23 -38.83
C ARG A 185 -11.34 -0.87 -39.58
N GLY A 186 -11.38 -2.09 -39.06
CA GLY A 186 -12.19 -3.17 -39.66
C GLY A 186 -13.66 -2.74 -39.82
N LEU A 187 -14.21 -2.10 -38.80
CA LEU A 187 -15.57 -1.56 -38.82
C LEU A 187 -15.79 -0.46 -39.88
N TRP A 188 -14.77 0.37 -40.16
CA TRP A 188 -14.84 1.38 -41.21
C TRP A 188 -14.83 0.73 -42.60
N TRP A 189 -13.94 -0.24 -42.83
CA TRP A 189 -13.91 -1.03 -44.07
C TRP A 189 -15.26 -1.73 -44.31
N TYR A 190 -15.83 -2.32 -43.25
CA TYR A 190 -17.12 -2.99 -43.35
C TYR A 190 -18.29 -2.03 -43.71
N PHE A 191 -18.37 -0.83 -43.10
CA PHE A 191 -19.52 0.06 -43.31
C PHE A 191 -19.40 1.14 -44.39
N TYR A 192 -18.20 1.39 -44.92
CA TYR A 192 -17.95 2.52 -45.83
C TYR A 192 -17.21 2.17 -47.13
N THR A 193 -16.49 1.04 -47.20
CA THR A 193 -15.91 0.58 -48.48
C THR A 193 -17.02 0.06 -49.40
N PRO A 194 -17.10 0.50 -50.68
CA PRO A 194 -18.07 -0.02 -51.66
C PRO A 194 -18.00 -1.54 -51.83
N ARG A 195 -19.14 -2.16 -52.16
CA ARG A 195 -19.24 -3.61 -52.33
C ARG A 195 -18.26 -4.15 -53.37
N GLU A 196 -18.20 -3.51 -54.55
CA GLU A 196 -17.28 -3.88 -55.62
C GLU A 196 -15.80 -3.81 -55.21
N GLU A 197 -15.42 -2.85 -54.37
CA GLU A 197 -14.03 -2.68 -53.93
C GLU A 197 -13.65 -3.76 -52.92
N LYS A 198 -14.58 -4.14 -52.03
CA LYS A 198 -14.41 -5.32 -51.16
C LYS A 198 -14.31 -6.61 -51.98
N GLU A 199 -15.17 -6.81 -52.96
CA GLU A 199 -15.15 -8.01 -53.81
C GLU A 199 -13.83 -8.09 -54.60
N ARG A 200 -13.38 -6.98 -55.22
CA ARG A 200 -12.07 -6.89 -55.88
C ARG A 200 -10.89 -7.12 -54.93
N GLU A 201 -10.93 -6.64 -53.68
CA GLU A 201 -9.85 -6.89 -52.71
C GLU A 201 -9.90 -8.33 -52.15
N MET A 202 -11.08 -8.90 -51.93
CA MET A 202 -11.25 -10.31 -51.57
C MET A 202 -10.81 -11.24 -52.69
N ASP A 203 -11.05 -10.92 -53.96
CA ASP A 203 -10.58 -11.70 -55.10
C ASP A 203 -9.06 -11.60 -55.28
N ARG A 204 -8.45 -10.43 -55.04
CA ARG A 204 -6.98 -10.33 -54.88
C ARG A 204 -6.48 -11.20 -53.71
N TRP A 205 -7.26 -11.36 -52.64
CA TRP A 205 -6.95 -12.25 -51.51
C TRP A 205 -7.27 -13.74 -51.75
N ARG A 206 -8.14 -14.08 -52.71
CA ARG A 206 -8.42 -15.45 -53.16
C ARG A 206 -7.41 -15.93 -54.20
N ASN A 207 -7.09 -15.09 -55.16
CA ASN A 207 -6.08 -15.35 -56.20
C ASN A 207 -4.63 -15.14 -55.71
N SER A 208 -4.44 -14.60 -54.50
CA SER A 208 -3.16 -14.64 -53.78
C SER A 208 -2.89 -16.06 -53.27
N ASP A 209 -2.19 -16.85 -54.10
CA ASP A 209 -1.61 -18.19 -53.85
C ASP A 209 -1.78 -18.76 -52.42
N GLU A 210 -2.37 -19.95 -52.37
CA GLU A 210 -2.60 -20.75 -51.16
C GLU A 210 -1.31 -20.96 -50.33
N GLY A 211 -0.14 -20.92 -50.98
CA GLY A 211 1.17 -20.84 -50.35
C GLY A 211 1.35 -19.61 -49.45
N ASP A 212 1.14 -18.38 -49.94
CA ASP A 212 1.25 -17.18 -49.10
C ASP A 212 0.05 -17.00 -48.16
N ARG A 213 -1.12 -17.59 -48.45
CA ARG A 213 -2.21 -17.72 -47.45
C ARG A 213 -1.76 -18.52 -46.23
N LYS A 214 -1.22 -19.74 -46.43
CA LYS A 214 -0.62 -20.54 -45.34
C LYS A 214 0.55 -19.82 -44.68
N ARG A 215 1.37 -19.09 -45.44
CA ARG A 215 2.50 -18.27 -44.91
C ARG A 215 2.01 -17.08 -44.07
N ARG A 216 0.92 -16.40 -44.44
CA ARG A 216 0.27 -15.31 -43.68
C ARG A 216 -0.43 -15.82 -42.42
N ARG A 217 -1.22 -16.90 -42.51
CA ARG A 217 -1.84 -17.55 -41.33
C ARG A 217 -0.75 -18.00 -40.36
N SER A 218 0.33 -18.62 -40.86
CA SER A 218 1.52 -18.98 -40.06
C SER A 218 2.25 -17.77 -39.45
N LYS A 219 2.40 -16.64 -40.18
CA LYS A 219 2.96 -15.39 -39.64
C LYS A 219 2.07 -14.80 -38.54
N ARG A 220 0.74 -14.82 -38.71
CA ARG A 220 -0.26 -14.35 -37.71
C ARG A 220 -0.25 -15.23 -36.46
N ILE A 221 -0.21 -16.56 -36.61
CA ILE A 221 -0.06 -17.53 -35.51
C ILE A 221 1.29 -17.35 -34.79
N LYS A 222 2.42 -17.24 -35.50
CA LYS A 222 3.75 -16.97 -34.89
C LYS A 222 3.78 -15.60 -34.17
N LYS A 223 3.09 -14.58 -34.70
CA LYS A 223 2.95 -13.27 -34.05
C LYS A 223 2.08 -13.34 -32.79
N ASN A 224 0.97 -14.07 -32.82
CA ASN A 224 0.11 -14.29 -31.65
C ASN A 224 0.83 -15.13 -30.57
N LYS A 225 1.58 -16.17 -30.94
CA LYS A 225 2.42 -16.96 -30.01
C LYS A 225 3.57 -16.11 -29.43
N LYS A 226 4.20 -15.25 -30.22
CA LYS A 226 5.17 -14.27 -29.69
C LYS A 226 4.50 -13.27 -28.74
N LEU A 227 3.24 -12.89 -28.98
CA LEU A 227 2.46 -12.01 -28.11
C LEU A 227 2.01 -12.70 -26.82
N SER A 228 1.62 -13.98 -26.84
CA SER A 228 1.30 -14.75 -25.63
C SER A 228 2.53 -14.95 -24.76
N ASN A 229 3.64 -15.41 -25.33
CA ASN A 229 4.91 -15.58 -24.61
C ASN A 229 5.40 -14.25 -24.01
N MET A 230 5.19 -13.11 -24.70
CA MET A 230 5.54 -11.79 -24.17
C MET A 230 4.56 -11.31 -23.07
N LYS A 231 3.26 -11.59 -23.18
CA LYS A 231 2.28 -11.35 -22.10
C LYS A 231 2.61 -12.20 -20.86
N GLU A 232 3.00 -13.45 -21.06
CA GLU A 232 3.38 -14.39 -20.01
C GLU A 232 4.69 -13.99 -19.34
N ALA A 233 5.70 -13.56 -20.11
CA ALA A 233 6.91 -12.97 -19.57
C ALA A 233 6.63 -11.71 -18.74
N ILE A 234 5.72 -10.84 -19.20
CA ILE A 234 5.26 -9.68 -18.42
C ILE A 234 4.55 -10.13 -17.14
N ALA A 235 3.67 -11.15 -17.19
CA ALA A 235 2.98 -11.67 -16.01
C ALA A 235 3.92 -12.37 -15.01
N ASN A 236 4.99 -13.03 -15.51
CA ASN A 236 6.07 -13.56 -14.68
C ASN A 236 6.84 -12.42 -14.00
N VAL A 237 7.24 -11.38 -14.75
CA VAL A 237 7.92 -10.20 -14.18
C VAL A 237 7.03 -9.45 -13.20
N GLU A 238 5.72 -9.30 -13.47
CA GLU A 238 4.78 -8.69 -12.54
C GLU A 238 4.58 -9.55 -11.28
N ARG A 239 4.58 -10.90 -11.39
CA ARG A 239 4.60 -11.80 -10.23
C ARG A 239 5.90 -11.65 -9.43
N SER A 240 7.08 -11.73 -10.05
CA SER A 240 8.36 -11.53 -9.35
C SER A 240 8.50 -10.13 -8.75
N LEU A 241 7.92 -9.09 -9.37
CA LEU A 241 7.92 -7.72 -8.84
C LEU A 241 6.90 -7.55 -7.71
N LEU A 242 5.76 -8.26 -7.74
CA LEU A 242 4.85 -8.37 -6.60
C LEU A 242 5.47 -9.20 -5.46
N GLU A 243 6.28 -10.21 -5.77
CA GLU A 243 7.00 -11.03 -4.81
C GLU A 243 8.14 -10.24 -4.15
N LEU A 244 8.97 -9.53 -4.91
CA LEU A 244 9.94 -8.57 -4.38
C LEU A 244 9.27 -7.44 -3.57
N LYS A 245 8.04 -7.04 -3.93
CA LYS A 245 7.22 -6.13 -3.11
C LYS A 245 6.71 -6.80 -1.84
N ALA A 246 6.27 -8.05 -1.89
CA ALA A 246 5.86 -8.80 -0.70
C ALA A 246 7.06 -9.03 0.23
N GLN A 247 8.23 -9.37 -0.29
CA GLN A 247 9.48 -9.49 0.44
C GLN A 247 9.90 -8.14 1.06
N SER A 248 9.82 -7.03 0.33
CA SER A 248 10.14 -5.69 0.87
C SER A 248 9.07 -5.11 1.81
N LEU A 249 7.81 -5.54 1.72
CA LEU A 249 6.76 -5.28 2.72
C LEU A 249 6.86 -6.24 3.92
N SER A 250 7.48 -7.41 3.75
CA SER A 250 7.86 -8.34 4.82
C SER A 250 9.18 -7.94 5.51
N LYS A 251 9.75 -6.78 5.16
CA LYS A 251 10.65 -6.04 6.06
C LYS A 251 9.84 -5.61 7.27
N GLN A 252 9.69 -6.55 8.20
CA GLN A 252 9.25 -6.33 9.57
C GLN A 252 9.97 -5.08 10.11
N ASP A 253 9.27 -4.22 10.85
CA ASP A 253 9.89 -3.09 11.54
C ASP A 253 11.19 -3.59 12.22
N PRO A 254 12.39 -3.05 11.87
CA PRO A 254 13.68 -3.54 12.37
C PRO A 254 13.96 -3.08 13.81
N HIS A 255 12.87 -2.99 14.58
CA HIS A 255 12.77 -2.49 15.93
C HIS A 255 12.28 -3.66 16.78
N LEU A 256 13.06 -3.98 17.80
CA LEU A 256 12.77 -5.10 18.70
C LEU A 256 11.67 -4.72 19.69
N SER A 257 10.95 -5.69 20.25
CA SER A 257 10.05 -5.38 21.37
C SER A 257 10.86 -4.99 22.61
N LEU A 258 10.27 -4.20 23.52
CA LEU A 258 10.97 -3.76 24.74
C LEU A 258 11.48 -4.97 25.55
N ASP A 259 10.67 -6.03 25.66
CA ASP A 259 11.01 -7.28 26.35
C ASP A 259 12.21 -8.01 25.71
N THR A 260 12.36 -7.89 24.38
CA THR A 260 13.51 -8.43 23.64
C THR A 260 14.79 -7.62 23.93
N VAL A 261 14.67 -6.31 24.19
CA VAL A 261 15.80 -5.46 24.58
C VAL A 261 16.20 -5.70 26.03
N ARG A 262 15.24 -5.84 26.96
CA ARG A 262 15.52 -6.19 28.37
C ARG A 262 16.17 -7.57 28.51
N LYS A 263 15.75 -8.56 27.71
CA LYS A 263 16.44 -9.86 27.64
C LYS A 263 17.85 -9.76 27.05
N ALA A 264 18.18 -8.73 26.28
CA ALA A 264 19.56 -8.46 25.87
C ALA A 264 20.36 -7.68 26.93
N GLU A 265 19.70 -6.82 27.70
CA GLU A 265 20.24 -6.11 28.88
C GLU A 265 20.66 -7.13 29.96
N GLU A 266 19.76 -8.02 30.35
CA GLU A 266 20.00 -9.12 31.29
C GLU A 266 21.15 -10.04 30.85
N LEU A 267 21.32 -10.32 29.54
CA LEU A 267 22.43 -11.14 29.02
C LEU A 267 23.75 -10.39 28.87
N ALA A 268 23.73 -9.07 28.76
CA ALA A 268 24.95 -8.26 28.68
C ALA A 268 25.55 -7.98 30.07
N GLY A 269 24.69 -7.87 31.11
CA GLY A 269 25.10 -7.67 32.50
C GLY A 269 25.88 -6.38 32.70
N ASP A 270 27.14 -6.51 33.11
CA ASP A 270 28.04 -5.37 33.33
C ASP A 270 28.62 -4.79 32.03
N ASN A 271 28.59 -5.52 30.92
CA ASN A 271 29.15 -5.10 29.62
C ASN A 271 28.32 -4.00 28.90
N ILE A 272 27.34 -3.39 29.57
CA ILE A 272 26.48 -2.36 29.00
C ILE A 272 27.03 -0.97 29.33
N THR A 273 27.37 -0.22 28.29
CA THR A 273 27.79 1.18 28.40
C THR A 273 26.69 2.06 28.99
N GLU A 274 27.07 3.12 29.70
CA GLU A 274 26.13 4.11 30.24
C GLU A 274 25.19 4.66 29.15
N LEU A 275 25.72 4.94 27.95
CA LEU A 275 24.94 5.42 26.80
C LEU A 275 23.85 4.42 26.36
N GLN A 276 24.12 3.11 26.40
CA GLN A 276 23.12 2.08 26.14
C GLN A 276 22.09 2.00 27.28
N ARG A 277 22.49 2.09 28.55
CA ARG A 277 21.55 2.11 29.69
C ARG A 277 20.60 3.31 29.59
N SER A 278 21.11 4.50 29.26
CA SER A 278 20.30 5.70 29.01
C SER A 278 19.39 5.58 27.79
N PHE A 279 19.82 4.91 26.72
CA PHE A 279 18.95 4.59 25.59
C PHE A 279 17.82 3.63 25.97
N ILE A 280 18.10 2.58 26.74
CA ILE A 280 17.11 1.59 27.16
C ILE A 280 16.11 2.19 28.15
N ALA A 281 16.54 3.09 29.03
CA ALA A 281 15.67 3.90 29.88
C ALA A 281 14.73 4.79 29.03
N ALA A 282 15.26 5.51 28.04
CA ALA A 282 14.47 6.32 27.12
C ALA A 282 13.50 5.48 26.26
N TYR A 283 13.91 4.29 25.84
CA TYR A 283 13.09 3.35 25.07
C TYR A 283 11.98 2.71 25.91
N SER A 284 12.27 2.40 27.18
CA SER A 284 11.26 2.03 28.19
C SER A 284 10.25 3.15 28.42
N GLY A 285 10.70 4.40 28.52
CA GLY A 285 9.84 5.59 28.69
C GLY A 285 8.90 5.87 27.52
N VAL A 286 9.14 5.28 26.34
CA VAL A 286 8.22 5.29 25.19
C VAL A 286 7.57 3.94 24.91
N SER A 287 7.60 3.01 25.88
CA SER A 287 6.99 1.67 25.78
C SER A 287 7.47 0.84 24.57
N GLY A 288 8.71 1.05 24.12
CA GLY A 288 9.26 0.40 22.93
C GLY A 288 8.79 0.99 21.58
N GLU A 289 7.96 2.04 21.56
CA GLU A 289 7.58 2.71 20.32
C GLU A 289 8.73 3.56 19.75
N TYR A 290 9.59 2.96 18.93
CA TYR A 290 10.74 3.64 18.29
C TYR A 290 10.37 4.98 17.62
N LYS A 291 9.17 5.08 17.03
CA LYS A 291 8.69 6.30 16.36
C LYS A 291 8.58 7.50 17.32
N ARG A 292 8.40 7.28 18.63
CA ARG A 292 8.36 8.33 19.67
C ARG A 292 9.76 8.80 20.12
N LEU A 293 10.82 8.03 19.92
CA LEU A 293 12.20 8.48 20.24
C LEU A 293 12.62 9.73 19.44
N ARG A 294 11.94 9.99 18.31
CA ARG A 294 12.08 11.21 17.49
C ARG A 294 11.72 12.51 18.22
N SER A 295 11.08 12.43 19.38
CA SER A 295 10.77 13.59 20.23
C SER A 295 11.43 13.51 21.62
N VAL A 296 12.22 12.47 21.91
CA VAL A 296 12.95 12.35 23.18
C VAL A 296 14.40 12.79 22.97
N ARG A 297 14.84 13.82 23.70
CA ARG A 297 16.22 14.31 23.70
C ARG A 297 17.17 13.30 24.34
N ALA A 298 18.38 13.20 23.81
CA ALA A 298 19.48 12.51 24.48
C ALA A 298 20.03 13.37 25.63
N GLN A 299 20.51 12.74 26.71
CA GLN A 299 21.00 13.47 27.89
C GLN A 299 22.25 14.33 27.61
N ALA A 300 23.05 13.98 26.59
CA ALA A 300 24.33 14.59 26.29
C ALA A 300 24.32 15.60 25.12
N GLY A 301 23.17 16.16 24.73
CA GLY A 301 23.13 17.31 23.81
C GLY A 301 21.89 17.45 22.93
N ASP A 302 21.96 18.36 21.95
CA ASP A 302 20.85 18.79 21.06
C ASP A 302 20.37 17.75 20.02
N SER A 303 20.62 16.46 20.26
CA SER A 303 20.14 15.35 19.42
C SER A 303 18.95 14.61 20.06
N THR A 304 18.17 13.93 19.23
CA THR A 304 17.13 12.99 19.66
C THR A 304 17.66 11.56 19.70
N TRP A 305 17.06 10.70 20.51
CA TRP A 305 17.54 9.31 20.68
C TRP A 305 17.48 8.47 19.42
N ASP A 306 16.62 8.79 18.45
CA ASP A 306 16.62 8.11 17.15
C ASP A 306 17.87 8.46 16.32
N VAL A 307 18.35 9.71 16.37
CA VAL A 307 19.59 10.14 15.70
C VAL A 307 20.81 9.48 16.35
N VAL A 308 20.92 9.53 17.68
CA VAL A 308 22.04 8.92 18.43
C VAL A 308 22.09 7.40 18.18
N ARG A 309 20.97 6.70 18.37
CA ARG A 309 20.86 5.25 18.07
C ARG A 309 21.26 4.93 16.64
N ASN A 310 20.83 5.73 15.66
CA ASN A 310 21.11 5.42 14.25
C ASN A 310 22.58 5.68 13.87
N ARG A 311 23.29 6.58 14.57
CA ARG A 311 24.75 6.75 14.47
C ARG A 311 25.49 5.52 15.00
N GLU A 312 25.19 5.10 16.22
CA GLU A 312 25.86 3.94 16.83
C GLU A 312 25.48 2.61 16.15
N LEU A 313 24.25 2.50 15.62
CA LEU A 313 23.89 1.39 14.74
C LEU A 313 24.54 1.45 13.37
N GLN A 314 25.19 2.54 12.96
CA GLN A 314 25.96 2.56 11.72
C GLN A 314 27.38 2.04 11.97
N THR A 315 28.05 2.58 12.99
CA THR A 315 29.39 2.11 13.41
C THR A 315 29.39 0.62 13.75
N LEU A 316 28.36 0.12 14.46
CA LEU A 316 28.22 -1.32 14.75
C LEU A 316 27.99 -2.19 13.51
N LYS A 317 27.28 -1.70 12.48
CA LYS A 317 27.08 -2.47 11.23
C LYS A 317 28.35 -2.57 10.41
N GLU A 318 29.19 -1.53 10.45
CA GLU A 318 30.48 -1.48 9.77
C GLU A 318 31.52 -2.34 10.51
N LYS A 319 31.65 -2.17 11.84
CA LYS A 319 32.49 -2.99 12.74
C LYS A 319 32.21 -4.49 12.61
N HIS A 320 30.95 -4.87 12.42
CA HIS A 320 30.50 -6.27 12.43
C HIS A 320 29.97 -6.77 11.07
N ALA A 321 30.43 -6.16 9.97
CA ALA A 321 30.05 -6.55 8.62
C ALA A 321 30.49 -8.00 8.31
N GLY A 322 29.54 -8.94 8.31
CA GLY A 322 29.79 -10.36 8.04
C GLY A 322 29.90 -11.26 9.28
N ALA A 323 29.84 -10.71 10.50
CA ALA A 323 29.92 -11.50 11.73
C ALA A 323 28.77 -12.52 11.87
N LYS A 324 29.06 -13.70 12.43
CA LYS A 324 28.03 -14.65 12.88
C LYS A 324 27.27 -14.04 14.07
N LEU A 325 26.07 -13.51 13.84
CA LEU A 325 25.23 -12.92 14.90
C LEU A 325 24.75 -13.93 15.97
N PHE A 326 24.82 -15.23 15.67
CA PHE A 326 24.52 -16.28 16.64
C PHE A 326 25.62 -17.34 16.56
N SER A 327 26.02 -17.86 17.72
CA SER A 327 26.81 -19.08 17.82
C SER A 327 26.01 -20.30 17.33
N ASP A 328 26.73 -21.40 17.10
CA ASP A 328 26.13 -22.61 16.53
C ASP A 328 25.21 -23.36 17.53
N ASP A 329 25.40 -23.15 18.84
CA ASP A 329 24.45 -23.54 19.91
C ASP A 329 23.23 -22.60 20.02
N GLY A 330 23.17 -21.56 19.20
CA GLY A 330 22.00 -20.70 19.05
C GLY A 330 21.95 -19.45 19.93
N ARG A 331 22.93 -19.23 20.81
CA ARG A 331 23.05 -18.00 21.60
C ARG A 331 23.35 -16.78 20.72
N PRO A 332 22.92 -15.56 21.06
CA PRO A 332 23.41 -14.35 20.41
C PRO A 332 24.90 -14.19 20.76
N THR A 333 25.71 -13.74 19.81
CA THR A 333 27.10 -13.39 20.08
C THR A 333 27.21 -11.99 20.68
N ALA A 334 28.37 -11.61 21.22
CA ALA A 334 28.58 -10.29 21.83
C ALA A 334 28.27 -9.14 20.85
N GLU A 335 28.67 -9.29 19.58
CA GLU A 335 28.41 -8.35 18.49
C GLU A 335 26.90 -8.21 18.19
N HIS A 336 26.14 -9.30 18.34
CA HIS A 336 24.69 -9.22 18.20
C HIS A 336 24.05 -8.59 19.44
N ILE A 337 24.51 -8.93 20.66
CA ILE A 337 24.06 -8.29 21.90
C ILE A 337 24.27 -6.75 21.84
N GLU A 338 25.43 -6.27 21.38
CA GLU A 338 25.68 -4.83 21.13
C GLU A 338 24.56 -4.19 20.27
N MET A 339 24.10 -4.88 19.20
CA MET A 339 23.00 -4.40 18.36
C MET A 339 21.60 -4.56 18.99
N LEU A 340 21.37 -5.62 19.78
CA LEU A 340 20.11 -5.88 20.46
C LEU A 340 19.79 -4.79 21.49
N LEU A 341 20.80 -4.33 22.25
CA LEU A 341 20.70 -3.24 23.22
C LEU A 341 20.22 -1.93 22.56
N TRP A 342 20.62 -1.68 21.31
CA TRP A 342 20.11 -0.57 20.47
C TRP A 342 18.76 -0.86 19.80
N ALA A 343 18.01 -1.84 20.29
CA ALA A 343 16.70 -2.27 19.77
C ALA A 343 16.72 -2.61 18.27
N TYR A 344 17.77 -3.29 17.78
CA TYR A 344 17.94 -3.63 16.35
C TYR A 344 18.37 -5.08 16.15
N SER A 345 17.97 -5.68 15.03
CA SER A 345 18.60 -6.89 14.51
C SER A 345 18.51 -6.96 12.98
N PRO A 346 19.58 -7.44 12.30
CA PRO A 346 19.51 -7.86 10.90
C PRO A 346 18.67 -9.13 10.65
N LYS A 347 18.18 -9.81 11.69
CA LYS A 347 17.31 -11.00 11.61
C LYS A 347 15.90 -10.66 12.08
N SER A 348 14.91 -11.43 11.62
CA SER A 348 13.49 -11.20 11.94
C SER A 348 13.23 -11.20 13.44
N ASN A 349 12.49 -10.19 13.92
CA ASN A 349 12.22 -9.95 15.35
C ASN A 349 11.66 -11.23 16.03
N LYS A 350 10.70 -11.92 15.37
CA LYS A 350 10.15 -13.21 15.85
C LYS A 350 11.22 -14.31 16.08
N ARG A 351 12.27 -14.37 15.25
CA ARG A 351 13.37 -15.36 15.39
C ARG A 351 14.32 -14.99 16.52
N VAL A 352 14.59 -13.69 16.71
CA VAL A 352 15.38 -13.18 17.83
C VAL A 352 14.64 -13.46 19.14
N ALA A 353 13.38 -13.05 19.26
CA ALA A 353 12.58 -13.21 20.47
C ALA A 353 12.44 -14.70 20.87
N LYS A 354 12.17 -15.62 19.92
CA LYS A 354 12.12 -17.06 20.22
C LYS A 354 13.46 -17.63 20.69
N ARG A 355 14.59 -17.19 20.11
CA ARG A 355 15.93 -17.66 20.53
C ARG A 355 16.30 -17.14 21.92
N LEU A 356 16.05 -15.87 22.22
CA LEU A 356 16.27 -15.33 23.57
C LEU A 356 15.37 -16.05 24.59
N GLN A 357 14.08 -16.23 24.29
CA GLN A 357 13.14 -16.92 25.20
C GLN A 357 13.64 -18.33 25.58
N SER A 358 13.98 -19.16 24.58
CA SER A 358 14.49 -20.52 24.80
C SER A 358 15.83 -20.56 25.54
N LEU A 359 16.67 -19.54 25.36
CA LEU A 359 17.94 -19.39 26.07
C LEU A 359 17.72 -19.04 27.55
N PHE A 360 16.76 -18.15 27.86
CA PHE A 360 16.40 -17.83 29.24
C PHE A 360 15.76 -19.01 29.97
N GLU A 361 14.88 -19.77 29.30
CA GLU A 361 14.34 -21.04 29.81
C GLU A 361 15.47 -22.01 30.18
N THR A 362 16.44 -22.20 29.27
CA THR A 362 17.64 -23.04 29.49
C THR A 362 18.52 -22.55 30.65
N ILE A 363 18.61 -21.24 30.90
CA ILE A 363 19.35 -20.69 32.05
C ILE A 363 18.63 -20.99 33.36
N GLN A 364 17.33 -20.69 33.43
CA GLN A 364 16.52 -20.91 34.64
C GLN A 364 16.42 -22.40 35.03
N GLU A 365 16.40 -23.31 34.06
CA GLU A 365 16.48 -24.76 34.32
C GLU A 365 17.82 -25.15 34.96
N ARG A 366 18.94 -24.63 34.45
CA ARG A 366 20.29 -24.87 34.99
C ARG A 366 20.51 -24.26 36.37
N GLU A 367 19.86 -23.14 36.66
CA GLU A 367 19.88 -22.51 37.99
C GLU A 367 19.11 -23.36 39.01
N LYS A 368 17.87 -23.77 38.68
CA LYS A 368 17.09 -24.71 39.50
C LYS A 368 17.82 -26.05 39.71
N GLU A 369 18.53 -26.56 38.70
CA GLU A 369 19.38 -27.74 38.87
C GLU A 369 20.51 -27.52 39.89
N ARG A 370 21.15 -26.35 39.90
CA ARG A 370 22.21 -26.01 40.85
C ARG A 370 21.68 -25.89 42.27
N GLU A 371 20.54 -25.22 42.44
CA GLU A 371 19.85 -25.11 43.74
C GLU A 371 19.46 -26.49 44.29
N ASN A 372 18.86 -27.36 43.46
CA ASN A 372 18.50 -28.72 43.83
C ASN A 372 19.70 -29.63 44.13
N LYS A 373 20.86 -29.40 43.49
CA LYS A 373 22.10 -30.14 43.78
C LYS A 373 22.73 -29.68 45.10
N ASN A 374 22.79 -28.37 45.34
CA ASN A 374 23.34 -27.81 46.59
C ASN A 374 22.46 -28.18 47.80
N GLY A 375 21.13 -28.01 47.70
CA GLY A 375 20.18 -28.31 48.78
C GLY A 375 20.04 -29.79 49.16
N LYS A 376 20.79 -30.69 48.50
CA LYS A 376 20.86 -32.12 48.81
C LYS A 376 22.10 -32.53 49.60
N CYS A 377 23.07 -31.64 49.81
CA CYS A 377 24.31 -31.96 50.53
C CYS A 377 24.11 -32.02 52.06
N ASP A 378 23.33 -31.09 52.62
CA ASP A 378 23.32 -30.81 54.07
C ASP A 378 22.51 -31.80 54.94
N LYS A 379 22.02 -32.93 54.38
CA LYS A 379 21.09 -33.84 55.07
C LYS A 379 21.66 -35.19 55.54
N ASN A 380 22.94 -35.47 55.28
CA ASN A 380 23.63 -36.65 55.82
C ASN A 380 24.64 -36.32 56.95
N GLY A 381 24.60 -35.11 57.50
CA GLY A 381 25.58 -34.57 58.46
C GLY A 381 25.21 -34.68 59.94
N GLN A 382 24.39 -35.66 60.36
CA GLN A 382 24.09 -35.88 61.78
C GLN A 382 24.24 -37.36 62.16
N SER A 383 25.36 -37.68 62.81
CA SER A 383 25.59 -38.96 63.49
C SER A 383 26.03 -38.70 64.94
N ASN A 384 25.60 -39.57 65.85
CA ASN A 384 25.62 -39.32 67.29
C ASN A 384 27.02 -39.29 67.92
N THR A 385 27.26 -38.31 68.80
CA THR A 385 28.07 -38.52 70.02
C THR A 385 27.39 -37.87 71.23
N ASN A 386 27.12 -38.68 72.25
CA ASN A 386 26.83 -38.21 73.61
C ASN A 386 28.15 -38.17 74.40
N ASP A 387 28.33 -37.25 75.36
CA ASP A 387 28.21 -37.56 76.80
C ASP A 387 28.43 -36.32 77.73
N LYS A 388 27.96 -36.40 78.99
CA LYS A 388 28.35 -35.68 80.25
C LYS A 388 29.14 -34.33 80.14
N ARG A 389 28.82 -33.23 80.84
CA ARG A 389 28.48 -33.05 82.30
C ARG A 389 28.46 -31.53 82.68
N HIS A 390 27.90 -31.20 83.85
CA HIS A 390 27.96 -29.92 84.62
C HIS A 390 27.43 -28.63 83.93
N LYS A 391 26.42 -27.93 84.46
CA LYS A 391 26.36 -27.08 85.68
C LYS A 391 27.39 -25.93 85.70
N ILE A 392 26.92 -24.67 85.56
CA ILE A 392 27.02 -23.60 86.58
C ILE A 392 26.34 -22.28 86.12
N ASP A 393 25.48 -21.73 86.99
CA ASP A 393 25.07 -20.33 87.24
C ASP A 393 24.89 -19.19 86.18
N LYS A 394 23.69 -18.58 86.29
CA LYS A 394 23.35 -17.15 86.53
C LYS A 394 23.65 -16.05 85.49
N ASN A 395 22.63 -15.17 85.35
CA ASN A 395 22.67 -13.70 85.15
C ASN A 395 23.53 -13.12 83.98
N ALA A 396 23.04 -12.21 83.12
CA ALA A 396 22.13 -11.11 83.42
C ALA A 396 21.40 -10.50 82.20
N LYS A 397 20.26 -9.89 82.50
CA LYS A 397 19.78 -8.56 82.02
C LYS A 397 20.85 -7.70 81.30
N SER A 398 20.47 -7.05 80.18
CA SER A 398 20.24 -5.58 80.12
C SER A 398 20.27 -4.93 78.69
N ARG A 399 19.20 -4.17 78.39
CA ARG A 399 19.13 -2.90 77.62
C ARG A 399 20.20 -2.51 76.56
N ARG A 400 19.72 -2.19 75.34
CA ARG A 400 19.81 -0.89 74.60
C ARG A 400 19.13 -1.09 73.23
N LYS A 401 18.18 -0.31 72.68
CA LYS A 401 17.56 1.02 72.92
C LYS A 401 18.34 2.27 72.47
N ARG A 402 17.94 2.79 71.30
CA ARG A 402 18.02 4.17 70.74
C ARG A 402 19.38 4.82 70.48
N GLN A 403 19.61 5.21 69.22
CA GLN A 403 19.99 6.54 68.69
C GLN A 403 20.03 6.43 67.15
N ASN A 404 19.58 7.35 66.28
CA ASN A 404 19.02 8.71 66.36
C ASN A 404 20.00 9.89 66.43
N SER A 405 20.60 10.22 65.27
CA SER A 405 21.16 11.54 64.88
C SER A 405 21.16 11.60 63.34
N ASN A 406 20.62 12.59 62.61
CA ASN A 406 20.70 14.07 62.63
C ASN A 406 21.73 14.63 61.61
N ASN A 407 21.35 15.77 61.00
CA ASN A 407 22.20 16.77 60.33
C ASN A 407 22.80 16.39 58.95
N ASN A 408 22.96 17.31 57.99
CA ASN A 408 22.76 18.77 57.99
C ASN A 408 21.98 19.26 56.74
N ASP A 409 21.24 20.36 56.91
CA ASP A 409 20.94 21.32 55.84
C ASP A 409 22.11 22.32 55.69
N GLU A 410 22.40 22.76 54.47
CA GLU A 410 22.74 24.15 54.10
C GLU A 410 22.81 24.25 52.55
N SER A 411 21.89 24.92 51.86
CA SER A 411 21.71 26.37 51.70
C SER A 411 22.85 27.07 50.91
N GLY A 412 22.50 27.70 49.78
CA GLY A 412 23.48 28.32 48.87
C GLY A 412 22.86 28.96 47.62
N ARG A 413 22.28 30.16 47.77
CA ARG A 413 21.80 30.96 46.62
C ARG A 413 22.98 31.56 45.84
N LEU A 414 22.81 31.81 44.54
CA LEU A 414 22.97 33.16 43.95
C LEU A 414 22.43 33.28 42.51
N LEU A 415 22.25 34.52 42.05
CA LEU A 415 21.68 34.88 40.73
C LEU A 415 22.80 35.32 39.77
N ARG A 416 22.55 35.24 38.44
CA ARG A 416 22.52 36.47 37.60
C ARG A 416 21.96 36.30 36.17
N ARG A 417 21.31 37.38 35.72
CA ARG A 417 20.64 37.62 34.43
C ARG A 417 21.62 37.79 33.25
N SER A 418 21.13 37.56 32.02
CA SER A 418 21.35 38.37 30.78
C SER A 418 20.45 37.76 29.67
N LYS A 419 19.55 38.41 28.91
CA LYS A 419 19.62 39.62 28.03
C LYS A 419 20.91 39.63 27.19
N ARG A 420 20.91 39.41 25.87
CA ARG A 420 20.47 40.25 24.71
C ARG A 420 20.60 39.34 23.45
N VAL A 421 20.21 39.59 22.19
CA VAL A 421 19.78 40.75 21.36
C VAL A 421 18.68 40.24 20.37
N ARG A 422 18.05 41.12 19.56
CA ARG A 422 17.41 40.77 18.26
C ARG A 422 18.10 41.56 17.13
N LYS A 423 18.27 40.95 15.96
CA LYS A 423 18.17 41.63 14.66
C LYS A 423 17.49 40.67 13.68
#